data_AF-A0A7V8JDX9-F1
#
_entry.id   AF-A0A7V8JDX9-F1
#
_cell.length_a   1.000
_cell.length_b   1.000
_cell.length_c   1.000
_cell.angle_alpha   90.00
_cell.angle_beta   90.00
_cell.angle_gamma   90.00
#
_symmetry.space_group_name_H-M   'P 1'
#
loop_
_entity.id
_entity.type
_entity.pdbx_description
1 polymer ?
#
loop_
_entity_poly.entity_id
_entity_poly.type
_entity_poly.pdbx_seq_one_letter_code
_entity_poly.pdbx_strand_id
1 'polypeptide(L)' 'MAALCRRSLNNLLGNAAKYPPTQGRVTLSVTTQGHVVQLTLSDNGIGIPAKALLFIFKLFRTTRRPASTAPA' A
#
# COMPACT_ATOMS: atom_id res chain seq x y z
N MET A 1 -18.05 5.34 -10.39
CA MET A 1 -17.01 4.30 -10.52
C MET A 1 -15.59 4.89 -10.62
N ALA A 2 -15.28 5.79 -11.57
CA ALA A 2 -13.94 6.35 -11.73
C ALA A 2 -13.34 7.02 -10.47
N ALA A 3 -14.15 7.69 -9.66
CA ALA A 3 -13.70 8.37 -8.44
C ALA A 3 -13.13 7.42 -7.37
N LEU A 4 -13.69 6.21 -7.24
CA LEU A 4 -13.22 5.21 -6.28
C LEU A 4 -11.90 4.59 -6.74
N CYS A 5 -11.76 4.28 -8.04
CA CYS A 5 -10.51 3.78 -8.61
C CYS A 5 -9.35 4.75 -8.38
N ARG A 6 -9.55 6.05 -8.65
CA ARG A 6 -8.54 7.09 -8.39
C ARG A 6 -8.11 7.11 -6.92
N ARG A 7 -9.08 7.04 -5.99
CA ARG A 7 -8.78 7.07 -4.54
C ARG A 7 -8.00 5.83 -4.11
N SER A 8 -8.41 4.64 -4.56
CA SER A 8 -7.70 3.40 -4.26
C SER A 8 -6.27 3.42 -4.81
N LEU A 9 -6.07 3.89 -6.05
CA LEU A 9 -4.73 4.05 -6.62
C LEU A 9 -3.87 5.02 -5.83
N ASN A 10 -4.41 6.17 -5.44
CA ASN A 10 -3.69 7.14 -4.61
C ASN A 10 -3.29 6.56 -3.25
N ASN A 11 -4.16 5.75 -2.63
CA ASN A 11 -3.83 5.09 -1.37
C ASN A 11 -2.68 4.09 -1.53
N LEU A 12 -2.72 3.27 -2.59
CA LEU A 12 -1.70 2.25 -2.85
C LEU A 12 -0.36 2.87 -3.24
N LEU A 13 -0.36 3.84 -4.17
CA LEU A 13 0.84 4.58 -4.57
C LEU A 13 1.44 5.35 -3.39
N GLY A 14 0.58 5.98 -2.57
CA GLY A 14 1.01 6.68 -1.36
C GLY A 14 1.64 5.74 -0.33
N ASN A 15 1.17 4.49 -0.21
CA ASN A 15 1.79 3.49 0.65
C ASN A 15 3.17 3.06 0.12
N ALA A 16 3.28 2.79 -1.18
CA ALA A 16 4.54 2.38 -1.79
C ALA A 16 5.62 3.50 -1.69
N ALA A 17 5.23 4.76 -1.89
CA ALA A 17 6.14 5.91 -1.82
C ALA A 17 6.60 6.25 -0.39
N LYS A 18 5.85 5.84 0.65
CA LYS A 18 6.23 6.10 2.06
C LYS A 18 7.35 5.20 2.57
N TYR A 19 7.55 4.04 1.96
CA TYR A 19 8.48 3.02 2.45
C TYR A 19 9.44 2.49 1.36
N PRO A 20 10.18 3.36 0.65
CA PRO A 20 11.08 2.92 -0.42
C PRO A 20 12.38 2.29 0.14
N PRO A 21 12.92 1.23 -0.48
CA PRO A 21 14.29 0.78 -0.24
C PRO A 21 15.30 1.70 -0.94
N THR A 22 16.60 1.43 -0.77
CA THR A 22 17.74 2.17 -1.36
C THR A 22 17.71 2.22 -2.91
N GLN A 23 16.82 1.46 -3.57
CA GLN A 23 16.51 1.54 -5.00
C GLN A 23 15.01 1.26 -5.23
N GLY A 24 14.15 2.10 -4.63
CA GLY A 24 12.71 1.94 -4.69
C GLY A 24 12.16 1.94 -6.11
N ARG A 25 11.38 0.92 -6.43
CA ARG A 25 10.67 0.75 -7.69
C ARG A 25 9.22 0.45 -7.38
N VAL A 26 8.34 1.19 -8.04
CA VAL A 26 6.90 0.93 -8.07
C VAL A 26 6.50 0.76 -9.53
N THR A 27 5.84 -0.35 -9.83
CA THR A 27 5.36 -0.69 -11.16
C THR A 27 3.84 -0.71 -11.13
N LEU A 28 3.20 0.10 -11.97
CA LEU A 28 1.77 0.05 -12.24
C LEU A 28 1.54 -0.52 -13.64
N SER A 29 0.78 -1.59 -13.73
CA SER A 29 0.40 -2.23 -15.00
C SER A 29 -1.12 -2.29 -15.10
N VAL A 30 -1.61 -2.14 -16.33
CA VAL A 30 -3.04 -2.22 -16.66
C VAL A 30 -3.21 -3.26 -17.75
N THR A 31 -4.06 -4.24 -17.52
CA THR A 31 -4.42 -5.25 -18.52
C THR A 31 -5.93 -5.38 -18.60
N THR A 32 -6.44 -5.74 -19.78
CA THR A 32 -7.84 -6.10 -19.96
C THR A 32 -7.97 -7.62 -19.89
N GLN A 33 -8.95 -8.10 -19.12
CA GLN A 33 -9.29 -9.52 -19.03
C GLN A 33 -10.79 -9.67 -19.28
N GLY A 34 -11.16 -10.03 -20.50
CA GLY A 34 -12.57 -10.07 -20.93
C GLY A 34 -13.25 -8.72 -20.74
N HIS A 35 -14.23 -8.67 -19.84
CA HIS A 35 -15.02 -7.46 -19.55
C HIS A 35 -14.52 -6.65 -18.36
N VAL A 36 -13.38 -7.02 -17.77
CA VAL A 36 -12.81 -6.30 -16.62
C VAL A 36 -11.45 -5.71 -16.94
N VAL A 37 -11.11 -4.61 -16.26
CA VAL A 37 -9.77 -4.03 -16.25
C VAL A 37 -9.06 -4.47 -14.98
N GLN A 38 -7.92 -5.13 -15.14
CA GLN A 38 -7.04 -5.48 -14.03
C GLN A 38 -5.95 -4.41 -13.88
N LEU A 39 -5.88 -3.85 -12.67
CA LEU A 39 -4.82 -2.93 -12.26
C LEU A 39 -3.89 -3.69 -11.30
N THR A 40 -2.61 -3.78 -11.66
CA THR A 40 -1.57 -4.40 -10.81
C THR A 40 -0.60 -3.34 -10.36
N LEU A 41 -0.42 -3.20 -9.04
CA LEU A 41 0.63 -2.36 -8.45
C LEU A 41 1.61 -3.27 -7.70
N SER A 42 2.88 -3.18 -8.05
CA SER A 42 3.97 -3.95 -7.43
C SER A 42 5.07 -2.99 -6.98
N ASP A 43 5.51 -3.13 -5.74
CA ASP A 43 6.63 -2.38 -5.19
C ASP A 43 7.68 -3.34 -4.59
N ASN A 44 8.92 -2.88 -4.50
CA ASN A 44 10.00 -3.60 -3.81
C ASN A 44 10.28 -3.02 -2.41
N GLY A 45 9.24 -2.47 -1.77
CA GLY A 45 9.29 -1.91 -0.42
C GLY A 45 9.69 -2.90 0.67
N ILE A 46 9.68 -2.41 1.91
CA ILE A 46 9.95 -3.22 3.12
C ILE A 46 8.93 -4.36 3.34
N GLY A 47 7.87 -4.41 2.53
CA GLY A 47 6.79 -5.38 2.65
C GLY A 47 5.87 -5.12 3.85
N ILE A 48 4.93 -6.05 4.05
CA ILE A 48 3.98 -6.01 5.16
C ILE A 48 4.29 -7.18 6.10
N PRO A 49 4.51 -6.95 7.41
CA PRO A 49 4.69 -8.05 8.35
C PRO A 49 3.50 -9.02 8.32
N ALA A 50 3.74 -10.34 8.37
CA ALA A 50 2.69 -11.35 8.25
C ALA A 50 1.52 -11.15 9.23
N LYS A 51 1.81 -10.82 10.49
CA LYS A 51 0.81 -10.52 11.53
C LYS A 51 -0.06 -9.29 11.22
N ALA A 52 0.41 -8.37 10.39
CA ALA A 52 -0.32 -7.17 10.00
C ALA A 52 -1.26 -7.41 8.81
N LEU A 53 -1.04 -8.44 7.98
CA LEU A 53 -1.88 -8.78 6.83
C LEU A 53 -3.34 -9.00 7.20
N LEU A 54 -3.61 -9.54 8.39
CA LEU A 54 -4.97 -9.75 8.92
C LEU A 54 -5.74 -8.43 9.16
N PHE A 55 -5.05 -7.30 9.16
CA PHE A 55 -5.58 -6.02 9.61
C PHE A 55 -5.42 -4.86 8.62
N ILE A 56 -4.81 -5.07 7.44
CA ILE A 56 -4.52 -3.98 6.48
C ILE A 56 -5.78 -3.27 5.97
N PHE A 57 -6.93 -3.93 6.02
CA PHE A 57 -8.23 -3.35 5.63
C PHE A 57 -9.06 -2.89 6.83
N LYS A 58 -8.56 -3.04 8.07
CA LYS A 58 -9.26 -2.49 9.24
C LYS A 58 -9.00 -0.99 9.32
N LEU A 59 -10.09 -0.22 9.45
CA LEU A 59 -10.03 1.22 9.66
C LEU A 59 -9.14 1.53 10.88
N PHE A 60 -8.32 2.58 10.74
CA PHE A 60 -7.44 3.13 11.78
C PHE A 60 -6.29 2.23 12.27
N ARG A 61 -5.92 1.17 11.53
CA ARG A 61 -4.73 0.37 11.85
C ARG A 61 -3.55 0.69 10.94
N THR A 62 -2.43 1.06 11.55
CA THR A 62 -1.12 1.20 10.91
C THR A 62 -0.12 0.29 11.62
N THR A 63 0.92 -0.15 10.91
CA THR A 63 2.05 -0.90 11.49
C THR A 63 2.99 -0.03 12.31
N ARG A 64 2.69 1.28 12.47
CA ARG A 64 3.52 2.21 13.25
C ARG A 64 3.77 1.66 14.66
N ARG A 65 5.05 1.66 15.04
CA ARG A 65 5.56 1.42 16.39
C ARG A 65 4.74 2.25 17.39
N PRO A 66 4.46 1.75 18.62
CA PRO A 66 3.98 2.63 19.68
C PRO A 66 4.93 3.83 19.74
N ALA A 67 4.38 5.05 19.83
CA ALA A 67 5.20 6.22 20.10
C ALA A 67 6.15 5.86 21.25
N SER A 68 7.45 6.12 21.10
CA SER A 68 8.35 6.01 22.23
C SER A 68 7.85 6.96 23.30
N THR A 69 7.13 6.45 24.29
CA THR A 69 7.07 7.07 25.60
C THR A 69 8.50 7.05 26.12
N ALA A 70 9.19 8.17 25.98
CA ALA A 70 10.25 8.52 26.90
C ALA A 70 9.56 8.98 28.19
N PRO A 71 9.74 8.32 29.34
CA PRO A 71 9.66 9.01 30.61
C PRO A 71 11.04 9.63 30.93
N ALA A 72 10.97 10.76 31.63
CA ALA A 72 12.07 11.54 32.16
C ALA A 72 13.00 10.75 33.08
#